data_AF-A0AB39MCA4-F1
#
_entry.id   AF-A0AB39MCA4-F1
#
_cell.length_a   1.000
_cell.length_b   1.000
_cell.length_c   1.000
_cell.angle_alpha   90.00
_cell.angle_beta   90.00
_cell.angle_gamma   90.00
#
_symmetry.space_group_name_H-M   'P 1'
#
loop_
_entity.id
_entity.type
_entity.pdbx_description
1 polymer ?
#
loop_
_entity_poly.entity_id
_entity_poly.type
_entity_poly.pdbx_seq_one_letter_code
_entity_poly.pdbx_strand_id
1 'polypeptide(L)'
;MKTKLSALVLAVPLALTTLTGCSMTGKDSDAIPSAGTSTSRDASDAMEKVSSGIYDLIGVKGKTSNSRPGVMDCSGKDTKTYFRIFHPWSFYPTSSSDLDTAMERLKTELPKQGWEIVEYGPDTSKNKNINLTADNDKKKVSVKIIKMAKEDPPMLSLDLVSGCYKVPDGEKVERF
;
A
#
# COMPACT_ATOMS: atom_id res chain seq x y z
N MET A 1 -28.85 26.12 75.23
CA MET A 1 -28.40 25.06 74.30
C MET A 1 -28.25 25.66 72.90
N LYS A 2 -27.09 25.44 72.27
CA LYS A 2 -26.82 25.25 70.81
C LYS A 2 -27.44 26.29 69.84
N THR A 3 -26.73 27.00 68.95
CA THR A 3 -25.43 26.78 68.29
C THR A 3 -25.09 28.10 67.54
N LYS A 4 -23.82 28.52 67.54
CA LYS A 4 -23.33 29.65 66.71
C LYS A 4 -23.06 29.15 65.28
N LEU A 5 -23.60 29.83 64.27
CA LEU A 5 -23.20 29.65 62.86
C LEU A 5 -22.09 30.66 62.55
N SER A 6 -20.90 30.16 62.26
CA SER A 6 -19.75 30.95 61.78
C SER A 6 -19.64 30.71 60.28
N ALA A 7 -19.78 31.76 59.46
CA ALA A 7 -19.60 31.69 58.02
C ALA A 7 -18.14 32.00 57.67
N LEU A 8 -17.38 30.98 57.24
CA LEU A 8 -16.08 31.16 56.61
C LEU A 8 -16.29 31.26 55.09
N VAL A 9 -16.01 32.43 54.52
CA VAL A 9 -15.92 32.66 53.08
C VAL A 9 -14.54 32.19 52.62
N LEU A 10 -14.47 31.05 51.93
CA LEU A 10 -13.26 30.56 51.28
C LEU A 10 -13.22 31.09 49.84
N ALA A 11 -12.28 32.00 49.58
CA ALA A 11 -11.92 32.45 48.24
C ALA A 11 -11.12 31.36 47.50
N VAL A 12 -11.57 30.98 46.30
CA VAL A 12 -10.88 30.02 45.41
C VAL A 12 -10.08 30.81 44.38
N PRO A 13 -8.76 30.60 44.23
CA PRO A 13 -7.99 31.23 43.15
C PRO A 13 -8.14 30.41 41.86
N LEU A 14 -8.62 31.05 40.79
CA LEU A 14 -8.55 30.50 39.43
C LEU A 14 -7.11 30.56 38.93
N ALA A 15 -6.43 29.41 38.87
CA ALA A 15 -5.18 29.27 38.14
C ALA A 15 -5.50 29.11 36.63
N LEU A 16 -5.17 30.11 35.82
CA LEU A 16 -5.14 29.98 34.36
C LEU A 16 -3.93 29.14 33.96
N THR A 17 -4.16 27.88 33.57
CA THR A 17 -3.16 27.08 32.88
C THR A 17 -3.18 27.44 31.39
N THR A 18 -2.14 28.11 30.92
CA THR A 18 -1.91 28.30 29.48
C THR A 18 -1.49 26.96 28.87
N LEU A 19 -2.43 26.27 28.20
CA LEU A 19 -2.08 25.16 27.31
C LEU A 19 -1.24 25.70 26.15
N THR A 20 0.08 25.52 26.22
CA THR A 20 0.92 25.45 25.02
C THR A 20 0.66 24.12 24.33
N GLY A 21 -0.24 24.14 23.35
CA GLY A 21 -0.66 22.98 22.58
C GLY A 21 -0.67 23.25 21.08
N CYS A 22 0.43 23.74 20.52
CA CYS A 22 0.65 23.69 19.06
C CYS A 22 1.38 22.39 18.73
N SER A 23 0.63 21.28 18.71
CA SER A 23 1.04 20.07 18.01
C SER A 23 -0.16 19.60 17.20
N MET A 24 0.11 19.05 16.03
CA MET A 24 -0.83 18.59 14.98
C MET A 24 -1.05 19.58 13.84
N THR A 25 -0.06 19.71 12.95
CA THR A 25 -0.37 19.71 11.51
C THR A 25 0.82 19.17 10.72
N GLY A 26 0.68 17.94 10.22
CA GLY A 26 1.64 17.27 9.36
C GLY A 26 0.99 15.99 8.84
N LYS A 27 -0.09 16.15 8.07
CA LYS A 27 -0.59 15.07 7.21
C LYS A 27 0.40 14.94 6.06
N ASP A 28 1.45 14.16 6.26
CA ASP A 28 2.23 13.63 5.16
C ASP A 28 1.46 12.42 4.60
N SER A 29 0.38 12.69 3.85
CA SER A 29 -0.35 11.66 3.11
C SER A 29 0.47 11.03 1.99
N ASP A 30 1.66 11.57 1.71
CA ASP A 30 2.47 11.24 0.54
C ASP A 30 3.78 10.51 0.91
N ALA A 31 4.01 10.23 2.20
CA ALA A 31 5.20 9.54 2.65
C ALA A 31 5.10 8.02 2.40
N ILE A 32 6.03 7.48 1.61
CA ILE A 32 6.15 6.02 1.40
C ILE A 32 6.32 5.35 2.78
N PRO A 33 5.46 4.39 3.17
CA PRO A 33 5.52 3.77 4.49
C PRO A 33 6.80 2.95 4.65
N SER A 34 7.33 2.84 5.87
CA SER A 34 8.43 1.92 6.13
C SER A 34 7.95 0.47 6.07
N ALA A 35 8.72 -0.38 5.40
CA ALA A 35 8.55 -1.83 5.33
C ALA A 35 9.51 -2.60 6.27
N GLY A 36 10.33 -1.88 7.05
CA GLY A 36 11.29 -2.45 8.01
C GLY A 36 12.70 -2.64 7.45
N THR A 37 13.45 -3.56 8.05
CA THR A 37 14.83 -3.89 7.66
C THR A 37 14.86 -5.19 6.87
N SER A 38 15.48 -5.20 5.69
CA SER A 38 15.62 -6.40 4.85
C SER A 38 16.75 -6.24 3.82
N THR A 39 17.31 -7.35 3.34
CA THR A 39 18.18 -7.34 2.16
C THR A 39 17.34 -7.18 0.89
N SER A 40 17.93 -6.69 -0.21
CA SER A 40 17.19 -6.52 -1.47
C SER A 40 16.66 -7.84 -2.03
N ARG A 41 17.38 -8.95 -1.80
CA ARG A 41 16.97 -10.30 -2.24
C ARG A 41 15.79 -10.82 -1.41
N ASP A 42 15.89 -10.76 -0.09
CA ASP A 42 14.81 -11.27 0.78
C ASP A 42 13.50 -10.48 0.56
N ALA A 43 13.60 -9.17 0.39
CA ALA A 43 12.46 -8.31 0.06
C ALA A 43 11.87 -8.65 -1.32
N SER A 44 12.71 -8.95 -2.31
CA SER A 44 12.27 -9.40 -3.64
C SER A 44 11.55 -10.74 -3.58
N ASP A 45 12.11 -11.73 -2.87
CA ASP A 45 11.48 -13.04 -2.69
C ASP A 45 10.14 -12.92 -1.94
N ALA A 46 10.05 -12.01 -0.98
CA ALA A 46 8.80 -11.70 -0.30
C ALA A 46 7.77 -11.08 -1.26
N MET A 47 8.19 -10.14 -2.11
CA MET A 47 7.31 -9.55 -3.14
C MET A 47 6.81 -10.61 -4.13
N GLU A 48 7.67 -11.52 -4.60
CA GLU A 48 7.27 -12.58 -5.52
C GLU A 48 6.17 -13.47 -4.92
N LYS A 49 6.28 -13.80 -3.62
CA LYS A 49 5.24 -14.56 -2.89
C LYS A 49 3.92 -13.78 -2.80
N VAL A 50 3.97 -12.47 -2.52
CA VAL A 50 2.77 -11.62 -2.49
C VAL A 50 2.12 -11.54 -3.87
N SER A 51 2.93 -11.36 -4.91
CA SER A 51 2.51 -11.28 -6.31
C SER A 51 1.85 -12.58 -6.79
N SER A 52 2.47 -13.72 -6.44
CA SER A 52 1.92 -15.06 -6.73
C SER A 52 0.58 -15.29 -6.03
N GLY A 53 0.45 -14.80 -4.79
CA GLY A 53 -0.83 -14.83 -4.08
C GLY A 53 -1.93 -14.03 -4.79
N ILE A 54 -1.62 -12.90 -5.44
CA ILE A 54 -2.59 -12.15 -6.25
C ILE A 54 -2.94 -12.90 -7.53
N TYR A 55 -1.96 -13.54 -8.18
CA TYR A 55 -2.19 -14.39 -9.35
C TYR A 55 -3.23 -15.49 -9.07
N ASP A 56 -3.14 -16.15 -7.91
CA ASP A 56 -4.08 -17.20 -7.51
C ASP A 56 -5.52 -16.69 -7.37
N LEU A 57 -5.71 -15.40 -7.05
CA LEU A 57 -7.03 -14.78 -6.90
C LEU A 57 -7.69 -14.41 -8.24
N ILE A 58 -6.91 -14.22 -9.32
CA ILE A 58 -7.42 -13.93 -10.66
C ILE A 58 -8.42 -15.02 -11.08
N GLY A 59 -8.03 -16.28 -10.88
CA GLY A 59 -8.94 -17.42 -10.93
C GLY A 59 -9.62 -17.67 -12.28
N VAL A 60 -8.97 -17.24 -13.38
CA VAL A 60 -9.28 -17.65 -14.75
C VAL A 60 -8.01 -18.18 -15.41
N LYS A 61 -8.15 -18.97 -16.48
CA LYS A 61 -6.99 -19.56 -17.16
C LYS A 61 -6.27 -18.51 -18.00
N GLY A 62 -4.95 -18.46 -17.93
CA GLY A 62 -4.14 -17.53 -18.72
C GLY A 62 -2.65 -17.78 -18.59
N LYS A 63 -1.86 -16.84 -19.10
CA LYS A 63 -0.40 -16.81 -19.03
C LYS A 63 0.06 -15.49 -18.44
N THR A 64 1.19 -15.50 -17.75
CA THR A 64 1.82 -14.27 -17.25
C THR A 64 2.99 -13.87 -18.15
N SER A 65 3.32 -12.58 -18.17
CA SER A 65 4.62 -12.13 -18.64
C SER A 65 5.72 -12.65 -17.71
N ASN A 66 6.90 -12.94 -18.26
CA ASN A 66 8.06 -13.28 -17.45
C ASN A 66 8.69 -11.99 -16.91
N SER A 67 8.38 -11.65 -15.67
CA SER A 67 8.97 -10.51 -14.96
C SER A 67 9.31 -10.92 -13.53
N ARG A 68 10.49 -10.50 -13.06
CA ARG A 68 10.91 -10.67 -11.66
C ARG A 68 10.75 -9.34 -10.92
N PRO A 69 10.52 -9.36 -9.60
CA PRO A 69 10.59 -8.14 -8.82
C PRO A 69 11.96 -7.48 -8.99
N GLY A 70 12.00 -6.15 -9.03
CA GLY A 70 13.20 -5.35 -9.16
C GLY A 70 13.33 -4.35 -8.02
N VAL A 71 14.49 -3.70 -7.95
CA VAL A 71 14.82 -2.75 -6.87
C VAL A 71 14.69 -1.32 -7.38
N MET A 72 13.96 -0.48 -6.65
CA MET A 72 13.83 0.95 -6.94
C MET A 72 14.09 1.80 -5.69
N ASP A 73 14.34 3.09 -5.91
CA ASP A 73 14.70 4.02 -4.85
C ASP A 73 13.48 4.44 -4.02
N CYS A 74 13.72 4.68 -2.73
CA CYS A 74 12.77 5.42 -1.91
C CYS A 74 12.99 6.91 -2.10
N SER A 75 11.94 7.63 -2.52
CA SER A 75 12.01 9.09 -2.67
C SER A 75 12.49 9.77 -1.38
N GLY A 76 13.49 10.66 -1.50
CA GLY A 76 14.03 11.43 -0.38
C GLY A 76 14.87 10.64 0.63
N LYS A 77 15.31 9.42 0.33
CA LYS A 77 16.18 8.60 1.20
C LYS A 77 17.54 8.30 0.54
N ASP A 78 18.51 7.91 1.36
CA ASP A 78 19.83 7.48 0.87
C ASP A 78 19.72 6.18 0.08
N THR A 79 19.97 6.25 -1.23
CA THR A 79 19.82 5.15 -2.18
C THR A 79 20.85 4.02 -1.99
N LYS A 80 21.84 4.22 -1.11
CA LYS A 80 22.80 3.17 -0.72
C LYS A 80 22.26 2.27 0.39
N THR A 81 21.33 2.79 1.21
CA THR A 81 20.86 2.12 2.43
C THR A 81 19.34 1.92 2.47
N TYR A 82 18.59 2.60 1.61
CA TYR A 82 17.13 2.50 1.50
C TYR A 82 16.69 2.13 0.08
N PHE A 83 15.68 1.28 0.00
CA PHE A 83 15.15 0.78 -1.27
C PHE A 83 13.70 0.31 -1.11
N ARG A 84 13.00 0.10 -2.23
CA ARG A 84 11.73 -0.62 -2.27
C ARG A 84 11.71 -1.57 -3.44
N ILE A 85 10.81 -2.53 -3.40
CA ILE A 85 10.65 -3.54 -4.45
C ILE A 85 9.43 -3.18 -5.28
N PHE A 86 9.57 -3.25 -6.60
CA PHE A 86 8.45 -3.18 -7.55
C PHE A 86 8.39 -4.46 -8.36
N HIS A 87 7.19 -4.91 -8.72
CA HIS A 87 7.02 -6.12 -9.54
C HIS A 87 5.90 -5.89 -10.57
N PRO A 88 6.25 -5.34 -11.75
CA PRO A 88 5.31 -5.13 -12.83
C PRO A 88 5.20 -6.41 -13.66
N TRP A 89 4.00 -6.85 -13.97
CA TRP A 89 3.75 -7.98 -14.86
C TRP A 89 2.35 -7.92 -15.47
N SER A 90 2.16 -8.67 -16.55
CA SER A 90 0.88 -8.75 -17.25
C SER A 90 0.29 -10.15 -17.17
N PHE A 91 -1.02 -10.23 -17.02
CA PHE A 91 -1.80 -11.45 -17.16
C PHE A 91 -2.61 -11.44 -18.46
N TYR A 92 -2.40 -12.45 -19.28
CA TYR A 92 -3.09 -12.66 -20.55
C TYR A 92 -4.07 -13.82 -20.40
N PRO A 93 -5.39 -13.58 -20.34
CA PRO A 93 -6.36 -14.66 -20.23
C PRO A 93 -6.40 -15.49 -21.52
N THR A 94 -6.86 -16.74 -21.40
CA THR A 94 -7.08 -17.60 -22.57
C THR A 94 -8.23 -17.10 -23.44
N SER A 95 -9.24 -16.48 -22.82
CA SER A 95 -10.33 -15.77 -23.50
C SER A 95 -10.36 -14.31 -23.05
N SER A 96 -10.43 -13.37 -24.00
CA SER A 96 -10.52 -11.94 -23.68
C SER A 96 -11.78 -11.58 -22.87
N SER A 97 -12.85 -12.37 -23.00
CA SER A 97 -14.07 -12.23 -22.20
C SER A 97 -13.86 -12.45 -20.69
N ASP A 98 -12.77 -13.12 -20.30
CA ASP A 98 -12.51 -13.49 -18.92
C ASP A 98 -11.94 -12.33 -18.09
N LEU A 99 -11.55 -11.21 -18.73
CA LEU A 99 -11.01 -10.05 -18.03
C LEU A 99 -12.02 -9.45 -17.02
N ASP A 100 -13.31 -9.43 -17.36
CA ASP A 100 -14.35 -8.93 -16.45
C ASP A 100 -14.52 -9.86 -15.25
N THR A 101 -14.56 -11.18 -15.50
CA THR A 101 -14.59 -12.20 -14.45
C THR A 101 -13.38 -12.08 -13.52
N ALA A 102 -12.18 -11.90 -14.08
CA ALA A 102 -10.95 -11.73 -13.30
C ALA A 102 -11.00 -10.49 -12.40
N MET A 103 -11.46 -9.34 -12.93
CA MET A 103 -11.57 -8.10 -12.14
C MET A 103 -12.60 -8.22 -11.02
N GLU A 104 -13.77 -8.83 -11.26
CA GLU A 104 -14.78 -9.03 -10.21
C GLU A 104 -14.30 -10.00 -9.13
N ARG A 105 -13.57 -11.05 -9.51
CA ARG A 105 -12.93 -11.95 -8.55
C ARG A 105 -11.89 -11.23 -7.70
N LEU A 106 -10.98 -10.47 -8.31
CA LEU A 106 -9.99 -9.68 -7.58
C LEU A 106 -10.65 -8.72 -6.59
N LYS A 107 -11.67 -7.97 -7.04
CA LYS A 107 -12.45 -7.06 -6.19
C LYS A 107 -13.10 -7.75 -4.99
N THR A 108 -13.53 -9.01 -5.16
CA THR A 108 -14.23 -9.77 -4.11
C THR A 108 -13.27 -10.48 -3.17
N GLU A 109 -12.17 -11.04 -3.69
CA GLU A 109 -11.26 -11.90 -2.94
C GLU A 109 -10.12 -11.14 -2.27
N LEU A 110 -9.64 -10.03 -2.84
CA LEU A 110 -8.57 -9.21 -2.23
C LEU A 110 -8.95 -8.78 -0.79
N PRO A 111 -10.14 -8.24 -0.51
CA PRO A 111 -10.54 -7.89 0.85
C PRO A 111 -10.54 -9.06 1.84
N LYS A 112 -10.91 -10.26 1.38
CA LYS A 112 -10.89 -11.48 2.22
C LYS A 112 -9.47 -11.87 2.61
N GLN A 113 -8.47 -11.45 1.85
CA GLN A 113 -7.04 -11.67 2.09
C GLN A 113 -6.35 -10.45 2.77
N GLY A 114 -7.14 -9.54 3.33
CA GLY A 114 -6.65 -8.38 4.10
C GLY A 114 -6.09 -7.25 3.24
N TRP A 115 -6.54 -7.12 1.99
CA TRP A 115 -6.27 -5.95 1.16
C TRP A 115 -7.43 -4.96 1.24
N GLU A 116 -7.13 -3.67 1.36
CA GLU A 116 -8.13 -2.61 1.29
C GLU A 116 -8.18 -2.07 -0.14
N ILE A 117 -9.37 -2.04 -0.76
CA ILE A 117 -9.55 -1.42 -2.08
C ILE A 117 -9.71 0.08 -1.89
N VAL A 118 -8.74 0.84 -2.37
CA VAL A 118 -8.70 2.31 -2.25
C VAL A 118 -9.16 3.03 -3.53
N GLU A 119 -9.14 2.33 -4.68
CA GLU A 119 -9.64 2.84 -5.95
C GLU A 119 -10.26 1.71 -6.77
N TYR A 120 -11.42 1.96 -7.38
CA TYR A 120 -12.00 1.08 -8.38
C TYR A 120 -12.87 1.86 -9.36
N GLY A 121 -12.56 1.82 -10.65
CA GLY A 121 -13.34 2.54 -11.66
C GLY A 121 -12.58 2.80 -12.97
N PRO A 122 -13.23 3.44 -13.95
CA PRO A 122 -12.59 3.79 -15.21
C PRO A 122 -11.54 4.89 -15.04
N ASP A 123 -10.41 4.74 -15.72
CA ASP A 123 -9.39 5.78 -15.85
C ASP A 123 -9.81 6.90 -16.80
N THR A 124 -9.03 7.98 -16.82
CA THR A 124 -9.26 9.14 -17.70
C THR A 124 -8.66 8.97 -19.10
N SER A 125 -8.13 7.78 -19.43
CA SER A 125 -7.55 7.53 -20.74
C SER A 125 -8.64 7.49 -21.82
N LYS A 126 -8.24 7.60 -23.09
CA LYS A 126 -9.15 7.41 -24.24
C LYS A 126 -9.84 6.03 -24.19
N ASN A 127 -9.15 5.03 -23.65
CA ASN A 127 -9.65 3.66 -23.59
C ASN A 127 -10.63 3.45 -22.44
N LYS A 128 -10.60 4.31 -21.40
CA LYS A 128 -11.38 4.19 -20.16
C LYS A 128 -11.18 2.81 -19.53
N ASN A 129 -9.91 2.41 -19.35
CA ASN A 129 -9.56 1.14 -18.74
C ASN A 129 -10.07 1.11 -17.30
N ILE A 130 -10.44 -0.06 -16.79
CA ILE A 130 -10.87 -0.17 -15.39
C ILE A 130 -9.64 -0.36 -14.51
N ASN A 131 -9.43 0.53 -13.56
CA ASN A 131 -8.42 0.44 -12.52
C ASN A 131 -8.99 -0.24 -11.27
N LEU A 132 -8.15 -0.97 -10.56
CA LEU A 132 -8.32 -1.40 -9.18
C LEU A 132 -7.00 -1.14 -8.46
N THR A 133 -7.01 -0.30 -7.44
CA THR A 133 -5.86 -0.09 -6.54
C THR A 133 -6.22 -0.65 -5.17
N ALA A 134 -5.33 -1.46 -4.61
CA ALA A 134 -5.51 -2.01 -3.28
C ALA A 134 -4.22 -2.02 -2.46
N ASP A 135 -4.35 -1.76 -1.16
CA ASP A 135 -3.25 -1.66 -0.21
C ASP A 135 -3.32 -2.80 0.81
N ASN A 136 -2.15 -3.32 1.22
CA ASN A 136 -2.05 -4.28 2.30
C ASN A 136 -1.13 -3.76 3.39
N ASP A 137 -1.73 -3.23 4.46
CA ASP A 137 -1.00 -2.62 5.56
C ASP A 137 -0.07 -3.57 6.31
N LYS A 138 -0.44 -4.85 6.41
CA LYS A 138 0.37 -5.86 7.09
C LYS A 138 1.61 -6.21 6.27
N LYS A 139 1.46 -6.33 4.96
CA LYS A 139 2.55 -6.64 4.02
C LYS A 139 3.36 -5.42 3.63
N LYS A 140 2.82 -4.21 3.85
CA LYS A 140 3.37 -2.94 3.35
C LYS A 140 3.56 -2.98 1.84
N VAL A 141 2.55 -3.49 1.12
CA VAL A 141 2.53 -3.59 -0.35
C VAL A 141 1.24 -2.99 -0.88
N SER A 142 1.35 -2.25 -1.98
CA SER A 142 0.24 -1.77 -2.80
C SER A 142 0.25 -2.50 -4.13
N VAL A 143 -0.92 -2.74 -4.71
CA VAL A 143 -1.07 -3.23 -6.07
C VAL A 143 -1.99 -2.31 -6.86
N LYS A 144 -1.59 -1.97 -8.08
CA LYS A 144 -2.45 -1.35 -9.09
C LYS A 144 -2.69 -2.37 -10.20
N ILE A 145 -3.96 -2.60 -10.52
CA ILE A 145 -4.40 -3.53 -11.56
C ILE A 145 -5.19 -2.73 -12.58
N ILE A 146 -4.83 -2.85 -13.85
CA ILE A 146 -5.49 -2.14 -14.96
C ILE A 146 -6.02 -3.16 -15.96
N LYS A 147 -7.33 -3.14 -16.19
CA LYS A 147 -7.99 -3.93 -17.23
C LYS A 147 -7.81 -3.27 -18.59
N MET A 148 -6.86 -3.78 -19.36
CA MET A 148 -6.50 -3.29 -20.70
C MET A 148 -7.22 -4.08 -21.80
N ALA A 149 -8.55 -3.96 -21.85
CA ALA A 149 -9.40 -4.76 -22.74
C ALA A 149 -9.27 -4.41 -24.24
N LYS A 150 -8.71 -3.24 -24.56
CA LYS A 150 -8.52 -2.73 -25.94
C LYS A 150 -7.08 -2.87 -26.45
N GLU A 151 -6.19 -3.45 -25.65
CA GLU A 151 -4.84 -3.79 -26.08
C GLU A 151 -4.85 -5.06 -26.93
N ASP A 152 -3.78 -5.29 -27.70
CA ASP A 152 -3.59 -6.50 -28.50
C ASP A 152 -2.27 -7.21 -28.10
N PRO A 153 -2.33 -8.35 -27.39
CA PRO A 153 -3.54 -9.01 -26.89
C PRO A 153 -4.13 -8.33 -25.63
N PRO A 154 -5.45 -8.48 -25.37
CA PRO A 154 -6.08 -7.98 -24.15
C PRO A 154 -5.46 -8.57 -22.88
N MET A 155 -5.27 -7.75 -21.84
CA MET A 155 -4.56 -8.17 -20.63
C MET A 155 -5.04 -7.45 -19.35
N LEU A 156 -4.63 -7.98 -18.20
CA LEU A 156 -4.48 -7.20 -16.98
C LEU A 156 -3.03 -6.78 -16.85
N SER A 157 -2.77 -5.49 -16.61
CA SER A 157 -1.47 -5.01 -16.16
C SER A 157 -1.49 -4.90 -14.64
N LEU A 158 -0.50 -5.48 -13.97
CA LEU A 158 -0.36 -5.47 -12.51
C LEU A 158 0.97 -4.82 -12.15
N ASP A 159 0.90 -3.79 -11.32
CA ASP A 159 2.06 -3.10 -10.76
C ASP A 159 2.00 -3.20 -9.24
N LEU A 160 2.83 -4.07 -8.67
CA LEU A 160 2.99 -4.17 -7.23
C LEU A 160 4.17 -3.31 -6.77
N VAL A 161 4.03 -2.72 -5.60
CA VAL A 161 5.13 -1.98 -4.97
C VAL A 161 5.11 -2.04 -3.45
N SER A 162 6.29 -2.21 -2.85
CA SER A 162 6.44 -2.22 -1.40
C SER A 162 6.58 -0.82 -0.82
N GLY A 163 6.42 -0.73 0.50
CA GLY A 163 6.99 0.32 1.32
C GLY A 163 8.52 0.32 1.26
N CYS A 164 9.12 1.29 1.93
CA CYS A 164 10.55 1.52 1.95
C CYS A 164 11.26 0.64 3.00
N TYR A 165 12.18 -0.21 2.54
CA TYR A 165 13.09 -0.98 3.37
C TYR A 165 14.37 -0.19 3.67
N LYS A 166 14.99 -0.49 4.81
CA LYS A 166 16.40 -0.20 5.09
C LYS A 166 17.20 -1.51 5.00
N VAL A 167 18.40 -1.49 4.43
CA VAL A 167 19.31 -2.64 4.54
C VAL A 167 19.82 -2.81 5.97
N PRO A 168 20.23 -4.03 6.39
CA PRO A 168 20.93 -4.24 7.65
C PRO A 168 22.17 -3.36 7.77
N ASP A 169 22.59 -3.06 9.01
CA ASP A 169 23.75 -2.21 9.23
C ASP A 169 25.02 -2.86 8.65
N GLY A 170 25.80 -2.09 7.90
CA GLY A 170 26.99 -2.57 7.19
C GLY A 170 26.72 -3.13 5.79
N GLU A 171 25.46 -3.34 5.42
CA GLU A 171 25.07 -3.76 4.08
C GLU A 171 24.75 -2.57 3.16
N LYS A 172 24.59 -2.87 1.87
CA LYS A 172 24.20 -1.90 0.84
C LYS A 172 23.11 -2.50 -0.03
N VAL A 173 22.31 -1.62 -0.62
CA VAL A 173 21.28 -2.01 -1.59
C VAL A 173 21.92 -2.72 -2.77
N GLU A 174 21.51 -3.97 -3.03
CA GLU A 174 21.82 -4.71 -4.25
C GLU A 174 20.80 -4.34 -5.33
N ARG A 175 21.23 -4.22 -6.60
CA ARG A 175 20.36 -3.81 -7.72
C ARG A 175 20.40 -4.85 -8.83
N PHE A 176 19.23 -5.21 -9.32
CA PHE A 176 18.98 -6.18 -10.38
C PHE A 176 17.71 -5.80 -11.15
#